data_AF-A0A7W7W406-F1
#
_entry.id   AF-A0A7W7W406-F1
#
_cell.length_a   1.000
_cell.length_b   1.000
_cell.length_c   1.000
_cell.angle_alpha   90.00
_cell.angle_beta   90.00
_cell.angle_gamma   90.00
#
_symmetry.space_group_name_H-M   'P 1'
#
loop_
_entity.id
_entity.type
_entity.pdbx_description
1 polymer ?
#
loop_
_entity_poly.entity_id
_entity_poly.type
_entity_poly.pdbx_seq_one_letter_code
_entity_poly.pdbx_strand_id
1 'polypeptide(L)'
;MAELFTRLSGGVAASATPVRDSPPYDPGVVLRRLDTPLRRLWALDSPKRDGSLGRDTAEVEAAIDELCRHLADNGDGASSGRRIDDERAEWQIRELVQAPQALLERSVALDQEGSAREHWARACLAAEAVWRHLAAAGQEHPGLRRLRPLGARMRFLLLAEPFRYRGTGLAPWTPSPLDADYGAAHGAVGVVFGSGTEYVLVERVRAARQEWLAYLDAYQSHPVLAQAPPGDVEVELRELAAARGYRSGPLVLSPNSLDRLDRPGGGDLAAAREVVERHLLPRFRIGAVALLAFAPVAVRGVGRVAVLRRCGERLRYALAALSVVGVVAALWLAFVTRDFPAAAVVGALVYTAIGAGTVLFGTLWSAPWLLRVPAATAVGLVPLIAFPDWWQHVRIDWPLPPVQWAPLAVPVVAAYGYLVVEGRNHGVGEAAALLRALGITGVAAAHAPLVCLVGMVGVAPVFTVPHGPGSLAAVWVGDSGDPIAVLLVSSGWCLAVGVFSQILWEDRPVTAPLAHLRWRADG
;
A
#
# COMPACT_ATOMS: atom_id res chain seq x y z
N MET A 1 -9.95 -5.17 -20.55
CA MET A 1 -9.04 -4.49 -21.50
C MET A 1 -8.94 -2.99 -21.26
N ALA A 2 -10.04 -2.21 -21.32
CA ALA A 2 -9.96 -0.77 -21.07
C ALA A 2 -9.36 -0.40 -19.70
N GLU A 3 -9.73 -1.11 -18.63
CA GLU A 3 -9.17 -0.86 -17.29
C GLU A 3 -7.67 -1.19 -17.20
N LEU A 4 -7.24 -2.31 -17.80
CA LEU A 4 -5.81 -2.65 -17.95
C LEU A 4 -5.07 -1.56 -18.73
N PHE A 5 -5.64 -1.06 -19.82
CA PHE A 5 -5.07 0.02 -20.61
C PHE A 5 -4.84 1.27 -19.76
N THR A 6 -5.85 1.70 -18.99
CA THR A 6 -5.75 2.84 -18.07
C THR A 6 -4.69 2.62 -16.98
N ARG A 7 -4.56 1.40 -16.45
CA ARG A 7 -3.48 1.08 -15.48
C ARG A 7 -2.10 1.19 -16.12
N LEU A 8 -1.95 0.63 -17.32
CA LEU A 8 -0.67 0.61 -18.04
C LEU A 8 -0.20 2.02 -18.41
N SER A 9 -1.11 2.87 -18.90
CA SER A 9 -0.80 4.25 -19.31
C SER A 9 -0.82 5.28 -18.19
N GLY A 10 -1.42 4.97 -17.03
CA GLY A 10 -1.55 5.88 -15.90
C GLY A 10 -0.39 5.82 -14.90
N GLY A 11 -0.60 6.48 -13.74
CA GLY A 11 0.32 6.43 -12.60
C GLY A 11 1.71 6.92 -12.95
N VAL A 12 2.74 6.22 -12.48
CA VAL A 12 4.12 6.70 -12.63
C VAL A 12 4.59 6.67 -14.10
N ALA A 13 4.01 5.82 -14.95
CA ALA A 13 4.35 5.79 -16.36
C ALA A 13 3.91 7.06 -17.11
N ALA A 14 2.75 7.64 -16.75
CA ALA A 14 2.28 8.90 -17.35
C ALA A 14 3.21 10.09 -17.03
N SER A 15 3.82 10.06 -15.84
CA SER A 15 4.65 11.14 -15.32
C SER A 15 6.14 10.93 -15.56
N ALA A 16 6.54 9.74 -16.03
CA ALA A 16 7.89 9.49 -16.53
C ALA A 16 8.09 10.32 -17.80
N THR A 17 8.67 11.52 -17.65
CA THR A 17 8.98 12.37 -18.81
C THR A 17 9.87 11.59 -19.79
N PRO A 18 9.59 11.67 -21.10
CA PRO A 18 10.54 11.18 -22.09
C PRO A 18 11.84 11.97 -21.87
N VAL A 19 12.94 11.26 -21.62
CA VAL A 19 14.26 11.87 -21.46
C VAL A 19 14.53 12.70 -22.72
N ARG A 20 14.58 14.03 -22.55
CA ARG A 20 14.51 15.04 -23.61
C ARG A 20 15.67 15.00 -24.63
N ASP A 21 16.70 14.22 -24.37
CA ASP A 21 17.99 14.29 -25.09
C ASP A 21 18.07 13.35 -26.29
N SER A 22 16.95 13.10 -26.94
CA SER A 22 16.78 11.88 -27.72
C SER A 22 16.03 12.26 -29.00
N PRO A 23 16.64 12.10 -30.21
CA PRO A 23 16.08 12.61 -31.46
C PRO A 23 14.65 12.12 -31.69
N PRO A 24 13.81 12.91 -32.40
CA PRO A 24 12.43 12.56 -32.67
C PRO A 24 12.40 11.32 -33.57
N TYR A 25 12.30 10.15 -32.95
CA TYR A 25 12.09 8.91 -33.65
C TYR A 25 10.59 8.63 -33.69
N ASP A 26 10.07 8.22 -34.85
CA ASP A 26 8.67 7.83 -35.00
C ASP A 26 8.43 6.50 -34.25
N PRO A 27 7.64 6.48 -33.15
CA PRO A 27 7.33 5.25 -32.40
C PRO A 27 6.76 4.14 -33.30
N GLY A 28 6.04 4.52 -34.36
CA GLY A 28 5.49 3.58 -35.33
C GLY A 28 6.57 2.82 -36.12
N VAL A 29 7.73 3.42 -36.38
CA VAL A 29 8.85 2.73 -37.05
C VAL A 29 9.52 1.73 -36.12
N VAL A 30 9.72 2.08 -34.85
CA VAL A 30 10.33 1.18 -33.83
C VAL A 30 9.49 -0.08 -33.71
N LEU A 31 8.18 0.10 -33.50
CA LEU A 31 7.29 -1.00 -33.26
C LEU A 31 7.11 -1.86 -34.53
N ARG A 32 7.13 -1.28 -35.75
CA ARG A 32 7.11 -2.05 -37.03
C ARG A 32 8.26 -3.03 -37.14
N ARG A 33 9.44 -2.69 -36.62
CA ARG A 33 10.60 -3.60 -36.64
C ARG A 33 10.42 -4.78 -35.68
N LEU A 34 9.68 -4.59 -34.60
CA LEU A 34 9.34 -5.65 -33.66
C LEU A 34 8.21 -6.57 -34.16
N ASP A 35 7.55 -6.28 -35.29
CA ASP A 35 6.44 -7.11 -35.78
C ASP A 35 6.85 -8.55 -36.04
N THR A 36 7.99 -8.76 -36.70
CA THR A 36 8.44 -10.12 -37.05
C THR A 36 8.73 -10.96 -35.80
N PRO A 37 9.58 -10.50 -34.86
CA PRO A 37 9.85 -11.28 -33.65
C PRO A 37 8.63 -11.41 -32.73
N LEU A 38 7.78 -10.37 -32.63
CA LEU A 38 6.52 -10.46 -31.88
C LEU A 38 5.55 -11.45 -32.53
N ARG A 39 5.42 -11.46 -33.86
CA ARG A 39 4.59 -12.47 -34.57
C ARG A 39 5.10 -13.88 -34.34
N ARG A 40 6.42 -14.11 -34.31
CA ARG A 40 6.98 -15.44 -33.99
C ARG A 40 6.61 -15.85 -32.57
N LEU A 41 6.82 -14.96 -31.60
CA LEU A 41 6.41 -15.18 -30.21
C LEU A 41 4.91 -15.47 -30.08
N TRP A 42 4.09 -14.71 -30.80
CA TRP A 42 2.62 -14.78 -30.73
C TRP A 42 2.02 -15.91 -31.55
N ALA A 43 2.71 -16.43 -32.56
CA ALA A 43 2.29 -17.59 -33.33
C ALA A 43 2.22 -18.87 -32.47
N LEU A 44 2.94 -18.90 -31.34
CA LEU A 44 2.90 -19.97 -30.36
C LEU A 44 1.68 -19.89 -29.41
N ASP A 45 0.99 -18.74 -29.39
CA ASP A 45 -0.15 -18.49 -28.50
C ASP A 45 -1.50 -18.88 -29.12
N SER A 46 -1.56 -19.16 -30.43
CA SER A 46 -2.78 -19.62 -31.10
C SER A 46 -3.07 -21.09 -30.73
N PRO A 47 -4.21 -21.40 -30.09
CA PRO A 47 -4.59 -22.79 -29.86
C PRO A 47 -4.67 -23.53 -31.20
N LYS A 48 -4.00 -24.68 -31.30
CA LYS A 48 -4.17 -25.56 -32.46
C LYS A 48 -5.64 -26.00 -32.50
N ARG A 49 -6.29 -25.80 -33.66
CA ARG A 49 -7.69 -26.17 -33.92
C ARG A 49 -8.01 -27.65 -33.67
N ASP A 50 -6.99 -28.49 -33.51
CA ASP A 50 -7.11 -29.94 -33.39
C ASP A 50 -7.39 -30.44 -31.96
N GLY A 51 -7.49 -29.54 -30.97
CA GLY A 51 -7.79 -29.94 -29.58
C GLY A 51 -6.67 -30.73 -28.92
N SER A 52 -5.46 -30.75 -29.49
CA SER A 52 -4.30 -31.37 -28.86
C SER A 52 -3.87 -30.58 -27.62
N LEU A 53 -3.91 -31.28 -26.48
CA LEU A 53 -3.60 -30.76 -25.15
C LEU A 53 -2.10 -30.51 -25.00
N GLY A 54 -1.69 -29.30 -25.33
CA GLY A 54 -0.76 -28.57 -24.48
C GLY A 54 0.37 -27.86 -25.20
N ARG A 55 0.53 -26.56 -24.88
CA ARG A 55 1.76 -25.84 -25.19
C ARG A 55 2.89 -26.45 -24.38
N ASP A 56 3.97 -26.86 -25.03
CA ASP A 56 5.20 -27.23 -24.33
C ASP A 56 5.78 -25.99 -23.67
N THR A 57 5.94 -26.02 -22.34
CA THR A 57 6.58 -24.94 -21.58
C THR A 57 7.96 -24.62 -22.15
N ALA A 58 8.70 -25.62 -22.66
CA ALA A 58 10.01 -25.40 -23.25
C ALA A 58 9.94 -24.56 -24.54
N GLU A 59 8.92 -24.75 -25.38
CA GLU A 59 8.72 -23.96 -26.60
C GLU A 59 8.40 -22.50 -26.26
N VAL A 60 7.55 -22.26 -25.26
CA VAL A 60 7.21 -20.89 -24.80
C VAL A 60 8.45 -20.19 -24.24
N GLU A 61 9.25 -20.88 -23.43
CA GLU A 61 10.50 -20.34 -22.89
C GLU A 61 11.52 -20.04 -23.99
N ALA A 62 11.70 -20.94 -24.95
CA ALA A 62 12.60 -20.72 -26.08
C ALA A 62 12.21 -19.49 -26.90
N ALA A 63 10.92 -19.20 -27.04
CA ALA A 63 10.43 -18.03 -27.75
C ALA A 63 10.57 -16.72 -26.98
N ILE A 64 10.37 -16.74 -25.66
CA ILE A 64 10.70 -15.62 -24.78
C ILE A 64 12.21 -15.31 -24.91
N ASP A 65 13.05 -16.34 -24.92
CA ASP A 65 14.50 -16.20 -25.06
C ASP A 65 14.91 -15.77 -26.48
N GLU A 66 14.20 -16.18 -27.54
CA GLU A 66 14.41 -15.67 -28.90
C GLU A 66 14.10 -14.17 -28.97
N LEU A 67 12.98 -13.70 -28.42
CA LEU A 67 12.67 -12.28 -28.38
C LEU A 67 13.69 -11.52 -27.51
N CYS A 68 14.08 -12.06 -26.36
CA CYS A 68 15.10 -11.47 -25.49
C CYS A 68 16.45 -11.33 -26.22
N ARG A 69 16.87 -12.36 -26.97
CA ARG A 69 18.06 -12.31 -27.83
C ARG A 69 17.90 -11.31 -28.95
N HIS A 70 16.75 -11.24 -29.61
CA HIS A 70 16.51 -10.24 -30.64
C HIS A 70 16.59 -8.79 -30.10
N LEU A 71 16.16 -8.55 -28.87
CA LEU A 71 16.32 -7.25 -28.22
C LEU A 71 17.79 -6.94 -27.90
N ALA A 72 18.64 -7.96 -27.71
CA ALA A 72 20.08 -7.82 -27.51
C ALA A 72 20.87 -7.73 -28.82
N ASP A 73 20.51 -8.53 -29.82
CA ASP A 73 21.18 -8.67 -31.11
C ASP A 73 20.69 -7.58 -32.07
N ASN A 74 21.20 -6.36 -31.91
CA ASN A 74 20.82 -5.22 -32.76
C ASN A 74 21.71 -4.97 -33.99
N GLY A 75 22.56 -5.92 -34.38
CA GLY A 75 23.31 -5.79 -35.64
C GLY A 75 24.10 -7.03 -36.03
N ASP A 76 23.67 -7.70 -37.09
CA ASP A 76 24.50 -8.65 -37.83
C ASP A 76 25.77 -7.94 -38.35
N GLY A 77 26.91 -8.28 -37.77
CA GLY A 77 28.18 -8.43 -38.49
C GLY A 77 28.70 -7.26 -39.33
N ALA A 78 29.02 -6.10 -38.72
CA ALA A 78 30.08 -5.23 -39.24
C ALA A 78 30.66 -4.35 -38.12
N SER A 79 31.92 -4.61 -37.78
CA SER A 79 32.66 -4.14 -36.60
C SER A 79 32.98 -2.63 -36.54
N SER A 80 32.16 -1.75 -37.12
CA SER A 80 32.36 -0.29 -37.05
C SER A 80 31.14 0.52 -36.57
N GLY A 81 30.01 -0.13 -36.25
CA GLY A 81 28.74 0.53 -35.89
C GLY A 81 28.26 0.43 -34.43
N ARG A 82 29.02 -0.22 -33.52
CA ARG A 82 28.56 -0.65 -32.19
C ARG A 82 27.78 0.40 -31.38
N ARG A 83 28.16 1.68 -31.45
CA ARG A 83 27.47 2.76 -30.70
C ARG A 83 26.05 3.06 -31.23
N ILE A 84 25.81 2.94 -32.53
CA ILE A 84 24.50 3.22 -33.14
C ILE A 84 23.51 2.09 -32.81
N ASP A 85 24.00 0.86 -32.73
CA ASP A 85 23.18 -0.32 -32.44
C ASP A 85 22.75 -0.39 -30.97
N ASP A 86 23.62 0.02 -30.04
CA ASP A 86 23.30 0.14 -28.61
C ASP A 86 22.20 1.19 -28.35
N GLU A 87 22.30 2.36 -29.00
CA GLU A 87 21.28 3.41 -28.89
C GLU A 87 19.93 2.87 -29.40
N ARG A 88 19.92 2.13 -30.51
CA ARG A 88 18.71 1.55 -31.10
C ARG A 88 18.02 0.53 -30.19
N ALA A 89 18.78 -0.36 -29.55
CA ALA A 89 18.24 -1.33 -28.59
C ALA A 89 17.54 -0.61 -27.43
N GLU A 90 18.21 0.39 -26.88
CA GLU A 90 17.68 1.22 -25.80
C GLU A 90 16.37 1.90 -26.20
N TRP A 91 16.27 2.40 -27.43
CA TRP A 91 15.05 3.01 -27.95
C TRP A 91 13.88 2.03 -28.05
N GLN A 92 14.09 0.84 -28.61
CA GLN A 92 13.05 -0.18 -28.69
C GLN A 92 12.49 -0.52 -27.32
N ILE A 93 13.38 -0.75 -26.36
CA ILE A 93 12.99 -1.11 -25.00
C ILE A 93 12.30 0.06 -24.30
N ARG A 94 12.81 1.28 -24.50
CA ARG A 94 12.22 2.50 -23.96
C ARG A 94 10.77 2.67 -24.40
N GLU A 95 10.49 2.55 -25.70
CA GLU A 95 9.12 2.64 -26.23
C GLU A 95 8.22 1.58 -25.62
N LEU A 96 8.70 0.33 -25.50
CA LEU A 96 7.92 -0.76 -24.92
C LEU A 96 7.57 -0.53 -23.45
N VAL A 97 8.47 0.04 -22.64
CA VAL A 97 8.22 0.26 -21.20
C VAL A 97 7.56 1.60 -20.88
N GLN A 98 7.68 2.61 -21.75
CA GLN A 98 7.01 3.91 -21.60
C GLN A 98 5.58 3.90 -22.15
N ALA A 99 5.33 3.10 -23.19
CA ALA A 99 4.00 2.89 -23.76
C ALA A 99 3.61 1.40 -23.73
N PRO A 100 3.54 0.77 -22.54
CA PRO A 100 3.23 -0.66 -22.42
C PRO A 100 1.87 -1.04 -23.01
N GLN A 101 0.93 -0.10 -23.07
CA GLN A 101 -0.35 -0.27 -23.74
C GLN A 101 -0.22 -0.52 -25.26
N ALA A 102 0.86 -0.04 -25.89
CA ALA A 102 1.10 -0.24 -27.32
C ALA A 102 1.31 -1.72 -27.67
N LEU A 103 1.80 -2.54 -26.73
CA LEU A 103 1.88 -4.01 -26.91
C LEU A 103 0.49 -4.63 -27.10
N LEU A 104 -0.49 -4.18 -26.31
CA LEU A 104 -1.86 -4.66 -26.41
C LEU A 104 -2.53 -4.20 -27.70
N GLU A 105 -2.46 -2.89 -27.99
CA GLU A 105 -2.99 -2.30 -29.23
C GLU A 105 -2.44 -3.01 -30.46
N ARG A 106 -1.13 -3.30 -30.45
CA ARG A 106 -0.47 -3.99 -31.55
C ARG A 106 -0.93 -5.43 -31.67
N SER A 107 -1.06 -6.16 -30.57
CA SER A 107 -1.56 -7.53 -30.63
C SER A 107 -2.98 -7.59 -31.20
N VAL A 108 -3.83 -6.59 -30.91
CA VAL A 108 -5.18 -6.44 -31.46
C VAL A 108 -5.14 -6.06 -32.94
N ALA A 109 -4.24 -5.15 -33.33
CA ALA A 109 -4.08 -4.74 -34.72
C ALA A 109 -3.61 -5.88 -35.63
N LEU A 110 -2.79 -6.80 -35.11
CA LEU A 110 -2.32 -7.96 -35.86
C LEU A 110 -3.34 -9.08 -35.98
N ASP A 111 -4.31 -9.15 -35.06
CA ASP A 111 -5.27 -10.24 -34.96
C ASP A 111 -6.59 -9.74 -34.35
N GLN A 112 -7.44 -9.12 -35.17
CA GLN A 112 -8.67 -8.49 -34.70
C GLN A 112 -9.72 -9.51 -34.23
N GLU A 113 -9.58 -10.77 -34.62
CA GLU A 113 -10.47 -11.87 -34.23
C GLU A 113 -10.06 -12.49 -32.89
N GLY A 114 -8.86 -12.15 -32.39
CA GLY A 114 -8.32 -12.60 -31.12
C GLY A 114 -9.20 -12.21 -29.94
N SER A 115 -9.33 -13.13 -28.99
CA SER A 115 -9.96 -12.86 -27.71
C SER A 115 -9.09 -11.94 -26.85
N ALA A 116 -9.72 -11.22 -25.91
CA ALA A 116 -9.00 -10.40 -24.93
C ALA A 116 -7.96 -11.20 -24.12
N ARG A 117 -8.16 -12.51 -23.96
CA ARG A 117 -7.23 -13.42 -23.26
C ARG A 117 -5.95 -13.64 -24.05
N GLU A 118 -6.05 -13.88 -25.35
CA GLU A 118 -4.91 -14.08 -26.24
C GLU A 118 -4.07 -12.81 -26.33
N HIS A 119 -4.71 -11.65 -26.54
CA HIS A 119 -4.01 -10.36 -26.54
C HIS A 119 -3.24 -10.08 -25.24
N TRP A 120 -3.83 -10.44 -24.11
CA TRP A 120 -3.19 -10.33 -22.81
C TRP A 120 -2.03 -11.32 -22.63
N ALA A 121 -2.20 -12.59 -23.02
CA ALA A 121 -1.15 -13.61 -22.93
C ALA A 121 0.06 -13.21 -23.79
N ARG A 122 -0.18 -12.78 -25.03
CA ARG A 122 0.82 -12.20 -25.94
C ARG A 122 1.60 -11.04 -25.30
N ALA A 123 0.91 -10.12 -24.62
CA ALA A 123 1.55 -9.02 -23.92
C ALA A 123 2.35 -9.48 -22.69
N CYS A 124 1.88 -10.49 -21.95
CA CYS A 124 2.63 -11.08 -20.84
C CYS A 124 3.94 -11.71 -21.30
N LEU A 125 3.93 -12.47 -22.39
CA LEU A 125 5.13 -13.07 -22.98
C LEU A 125 6.14 -12.01 -23.43
N ALA A 126 5.65 -10.96 -24.10
CA ALA A 126 6.50 -9.84 -24.51
C ALA A 126 7.09 -9.10 -23.30
N ALA A 127 6.30 -8.87 -22.24
CA ALA A 127 6.76 -8.21 -21.03
C ALA A 127 7.82 -9.02 -20.27
N GLU A 128 7.70 -10.36 -20.24
CA GLU A 128 8.74 -11.24 -19.70
C GLU A 128 10.05 -11.15 -20.49
N ALA A 129 9.99 -11.18 -21.83
CA ALA A 129 11.18 -11.04 -22.66
C ALA A 129 11.87 -9.68 -22.46
N VAL A 130 11.10 -8.59 -22.41
CA VAL A 130 11.61 -7.24 -22.14
C VAL A 130 12.26 -7.17 -20.75
N TRP A 131 11.63 -7.78 -19.74
CA TRP A 131 12.19 -7.81 -18.39
C TRP A 131 13.50 -8.60 -18.31
N ARG A 132 13.57 -9.80 -18.91
CA ARG A 132 14.81 -10.59 -18.95
C ARG A 132 15.96 -9.80 -19.58
N HIS A 133 15.69 -9.14 -20.70
CA HIS A 133 16.67 -8.29 -21.35
C HIS A 133 17.11 -7.13 -20.44
N LEU A 134 16.18 -6.39 -19.85
CA LEU A 134 16.49 -5.29 -18.90
C LEU A 134 17.28 -5.77 -17.66
N ALA A 135 16.95 -6.94 -17.14
CA ALA A 135 17.61 -7.55 -16.00
C ALA A 135 19.05 -7.97 -16.32
N ALA A 136 19.30 -8.53 -17.52
CA ALA A 136 20.64 -8.86 -17.99
C ALA A 136 21.44 -7.61 -18.38
N ALA A 137 20.95 -6.85 -19.37
CA ALA A 137 21.68 -5.75 -20.01
C ALA A 137 21.84 -4.52 -19.12
N GLY A 138 20.93 -4.30 -18.16
CA GLY A 138 21.02 -3.13 -17.26
C GLY A 138 22.22 -3.16 -16.29
N GLN A 139 22.99 -4.26 -16.22
CA GLN A 139 24.28 -4.26 -15.51
C GLN A 139 25.38 -3.57 -16.34
N GLU A 140 25.32 -3.70 -17.65
CA GLU A 140 26.34 -3.24 -18.59
C GLU A 140 25.99 -1.86 -19.19
N HIS A 141 24.69 -1.57 -19.35
CA HIS A 141 24.19 -0.36 -19.99
C HIS A 141 23.44 0.55 -19.01
N PRO A 142 24.03 1.69 -18.59
CA PRO A 142 23.40 2.61 -17.64
C PRO A 142 22.06 3.18 -18.10
N GLY A 143 21.84 3.35 -19.40
CA GLY A 143 20.58 3.80 -19.99
C GLY A 143 19.44 2.82 -19.72
N LEU A 144 19.65 1.55 -20.05
CA LEU A 144 18.71 0.45 -19.78
C LEU A 144 18.45 0.26 -18.29
N ARG A 145 19.47 0.45 -17.44
CA ARG A 145 19.32 0.39 -15.97
C ARG A 145 18.27 1.37 -15.46
N ARG A 146 18.18 2.57 -16.05
CA ARG A 146 17.16 3.59 -15.69
C ARG A 146 15.74 3.18 -16.10
N LEU A 147 15.59 2.27 -17.06
CA LEU A 147 14.28 1.81 -17.53
C LEU A 147 13.74 0.61 -16.73
N ARG A 148 14.56 -0.04 -15.90
CA ARG A 148 14.17 -1.21 -15.11
C ARG A 148 12.91 -1.01 -14.27
N PRO A 149 12.69 0.12 -13.56
CA PRO A 149 11.46 0.26 -12.79
C PRO A 149 10.20 0.25 -13.66
N LEU A 150 10.25 0.86 -14.85
CA LEU A 150 9.12 0.84 -15.79
C LEU A 150 8.89 -0.58 -16.34
N GLY A 151 9.96 -1.33 -16.61
CA GLY A 151 9.87 -2.75 -16.97
C GLY A 151 9.25 -3.61 -15.87
N ALA A 152 9.71 -3.45 -14.61
CA ALA A 152 9.16 -4.16 -13.45
C ALA A 152 7.67 -3.84 -13.24
N ARG A 153 7.31 -2.55 -13.35
CA ARG A 153 5.92 -2.09 -13.29
C ARG A 153 5.05 -2.74 -14.38
N MET A 154 5.48 -2.64 -15.65
CA MET A 154 4.75 -3.22 -16.79
C MET A 154 4.53 -4.72 -16.58
N ARG A 155 5.61 -5.45 -16.24
CA ARG A 155 5.58 -6.89 -15.97
C ARG A 155 4.56 -7.21 -14.86
N PHE A 156 4.64 -6.53 -13.72
CA PHE A 156 3.72 -6.77 -12.62
C PHE A 156 2.27 -6.49 -13.00
N LEU A 157 1.98 -5.34 -13.62
CA LEU A 157 0.60 -4.96 -13.97
C LEU A 157 -0.03 -5.94 -14.96
N LEU A 158 0.71 -6.37 -15.99
CA LEU A 158 0.23 -7.33 -16.97
C LEU A 158 -0.04 -8.69 -16.32
N LEU A 159 0.94 -9.24 -15.60
CA LEU A 159 0.80 -10.58 -15.01
C LEU A 159 -0.25 -10.63 -13.89
N ALA A 160 -0.38 -9.57 -13.09
CA ALA A 160 -1.31 -9.51 -11.96
C ALA A 160 -2.77 -9.31 -12.38
N GLU A 161 -3.03 -8.86 -13.62
CA GLU A 161 -4.35 -8.43 -14.06
C GLU A 161 -5.46 -9.47 -13.83
N PRO A 162 -5.32 -10.77 -14.17
CA PRO A 162 -6.37 -11.75 -13.95
C PRO A 162 -6.77 -11.90 -12.48
N PHE A 163 -5.80 -11.80 -11.57
CA PHE A 163 -6.00 -11.98 -10.13
C PHE A 163 -6.84 -10.85 -9.51
N ARG A 164 -6.90 -9.68 -10.15
CA ARG A 164 -7.75 -8.55 -9.73
C ARG A 164 -9.24 -8.85 -9.83
N TYR A 165 -9.61 -9.78 -10.70
CA TYR A 165 -10.98 -10.17 -11.02
C TYR A 165 -11.35 -11.54 -10.45
N ARG A 166 -10.53 -12.06 -9.53
CA ARG A 166 -10.83 -13.33 -8.86
C ARG A 166 -12.22 -13.29 -8.21
N GLY A 167 -13.03 -14.31 -8.49
CA GLY A 167 -14.40 -14.44 -8.00
C GLY A 167 -15.45 -13.62 -8.74
N THR A 168 -15.06 -12.81 -9.73
CA THR A 168 -16.01 -12.11 -10.61
C THR A 168 -16.27 -12.94 -11.86
N GLY A 169 -17.39 -13.66 -11.89
CA GLY A 169 -17.73 -14.60 -12.97
C GLY A 169 -18.02 -13.97 -14.35
N LEU A 170 -17.92 -12.65 -14.48
CA LEU A 170 -18.13 -11.91 -15.74
C LEU A 170 -16.82 -11.40 -16.35
N ALA A 171 -15.68 -11.67 -15.71
CA ALA A 171 -14.41 -11.19 -16.24
C ALA A 171 -13.97 -12.03 -17.45
N PRO A 172 -13.26 -11.43 -18.42
CA PRO A 172 -12.72 -12.20 -19.53
C PRO A 172 -11.76 -13.27 -19.02
N TRP A 173 -11.15 -13.11 -17.85
CA TRP A 173 -10.16 -14.06 -17.31
C TRP A 173 -10.75 -15.31 -16.66
N THR A 174 -12.01 -15.26 -16.23
CA THR A 174 -12.66 -16.38 -15.54
C THR A 174 -12.91 -17.53 -16.50
N PRO A 175 -12.56 -18.79 -16.14
CA PRO A 175 -12.79 -19.93 -17.01
C PRO A 175 -14.27 -20.07 -17.38
N SER A 176 -14.52 -20.29 -18.67
CA SER A 176 -15.79 -20.69 -19.25
C SER A 176 -16.01 -22.19 -19.01
N PRO A 177 -17.26 -22.69 -18.94
CA PRO A 177 -17.53 -24.13 -18.94
C PRO A 177 -16.83 -24.87 -20.10
N LEU A 178 -16.73 -24.22 -21.26
CA LEU A 178 -16.02 -24.77 -22.43
C LEU A 178 -14.52 -24.94 -22.19
N ASP A 179 -13.90 -24.10 -21.35
CA ASP A 179 -12.46 -24.20 -21.06
C ASP A 179 -12.12 -25.47 -20.25
N ALA A 180 -13.07 -25.97 -19.45
CA ALA A 180 -12.89 -27.18 -18.67
C ALA A 180 -12.77 -28.43 -19.56
N ASP A 181 -13.54 -28.46 -20.66
CA ASP A 181 -13.54 -29.56 -21.62
C ASP A 181 -12.21 -29.64 -22.42
N TYR A 182 -11.47 -28.53 -22.52
CA TYR A 182 -10.16 -28.44 -23.18
C TYR A 182 -8.97 -28.48 -22.20
N GLY A 183 -9.16 -28.96 -20.96
CA GLY A 183 -8.07 -29.07 -19.97
C GLY A 183 -7.54 -27.73 -19.44
N ALA A 184 -8.18 -26.62 -19.80
CA ALA A 184 -7.88 -25.27 -19.29
C ALA A 184 -8.76 -24.95 -18.08
N ALA A 185 -8.80 -25.86 -17.09
CA ALA A 185 -9.62 -25.72 -15.88
C ALA A 185 -9.34 -24.42 -15.08
N HIS A 186 -8.18 -23.80 -15.32
CA HIS A 186 -7.73 -22.55 -14.70
C HIS A 186 -7.89 -21.32 -15.63
N GLY A 187 -8.55 -21.49 -16.78
CA GLY A 187 -8.77 -20.45 -17.79
C GLY A 187 -7.45 -19.94 -18.40
N ALA A 188 -7.41 -18.63 -18.69
CA ALA A 188 -6.24 -17.99 -19.31
C ALA A 188 -4.95 -18.14 -18.48
N VAL A 189 -5.06 -18.25 -17.15
CA VAL A 189 -3.92 -18.35 -16.23
C VAL A 189 -3.16 -19.68 -16.37
N GLY A 190 -3.86 -20.76 -16.72
CA GLY A 190 -3.26 -22.09 -16.84
C GLY A 190 -2.57 -22.36 -18.18
N VAL A 191 -2.57 -21.39 -19.11
CA VAL A 191 -2.07 -21.58 -20.48
C VAL A 191 -0.98 -20.59 -20.91
N VAL A 192 -0.82 -19.43 -20.24
CA VAL A 192 0.12 -18.37 -20.68
C VAL A 192 1.53 -18.89 -20.94
N PHE A 193 2.07 -19.69 -20.02
CA PHE A 193 3.46 -20.18 -20.07
C PHE A 193 3.57 -21.66 -20.45
N GLY A 194 2.56 -22.21 -21.11
CA GLY A 194 2.42 -23.66 -21.29
C GLY A 194 1.14 -24.16 -20.66
N SER A 195 0.76 -25.40 -20.96
CA SER A 195 -0.39 -26.01 -20.30
C SER A 195 -0.05 -26.53 -18.91
N GLY A 196 -0.93 -26.25 -17.94
CA GLY A 196 -0.72 -26.67 -16.55
C GLY A 196 0.36 -25.85 -15.84
N THR A 197 0.63 -24.62 -16.30
CA THR A 197 1.67 -23.74 -15.73
C THR A 197 1.09 -22.62 -14.86
N GLU A 198 -0.09 -22.80 -14.27
CA GLU A 198 -0.72 -21.80 -13.39
C GLU A 198 0.19 -21.41 -12.22
N TYR A 199 0.95 -22.37 -11.68
CA TYR A 199 1.91 -22.11 -10.61
C TYR A 199 3.08 -21.24 -11.10
N VAL A 200 3.57 -21.46 -12.33
CA VAL A 200 4.64 -20.65 -12.94
C VAL A 200 4.19 -19.21 -13.08
N LEU A 201 2.95 -18.96 -13.53
CA LEU A 201 2.41 -17.61 -13.59
C LEU A 201 2.40 -16.97 -12.19
N VAL A 202 1.86 -17.67 -11.19
CA VAL A 202 1.78 -17.14 -9.81
C VAL A 202 3.16 -16.82 -9.25
N GLU A 203 4.15 -17.67 -9.47
CA GLU A 203 5.54 -17.42 -9.06
C GLU A 203 6.12 -16.18 -9.74
N ARG A 204 5.93 -16.05 -11.07
CA ARG A 204 6.38 -14.86 -11.82
C ARG A 204 5.69 -13.59 -11.38
N VAL A 205 4.40 -13.62 -11.09
CA VAL A 205 3.66 -12.45 -10.59
C VAL A 205 4.17 -12.05 -9.20
N ARG A 206 4.45 -13.03 -8.32
CA ARG A 206 5.01 -12.77 -6.99
C ARG A 206 6.40 -12.14 -7.09
N ALA A 207 7.27 -12.67 -7.96
CA ALA A 207 8.58 -12.09 -8.25
C ALA A 207 8.46 -10.66 -8.79
N ALA A 208 7.61 -10.45 -9.80
CA ALA A 208 7.35 -9.13 -10.37
C ALA A 208 6.79 -8.14 -9.34
N ARG A 209 5.92 -8.59 -8.43
CA ARG A 209 5.41 -7.78 -7.32
C ARG A 209 6.53 -7.34 -6.37
N GLN A 210 7.43 -8.24 -6.02
CA GLN A 210 8.56 -7.95 -5.13
C GLN A 210 9.56 -7.01 -5.80
N GLU A 211 9.90 -7.24 -7.06
CA GLU A 211 10.76 -6.36 -7.86
C GLU A 211 10.18 -4.95 -7.95
N TRP A 212 8.88 -4.84 -8.26
CA TRP A 212 8.21 -3.54 -8.34
C TRP A 212 8.13 -2.84 -6.97
N LEU A 213 7.84 -3.58 -5.91
CA LEU A 213 7.85 -3.04 -4.54
C LEU A 213 9.22 -2.50 -4.15
N ALA A 214 10.30 -3.19 -4.49
CA ALA A 214 11.67 -2.72 -4.21
C ALA A 214 11.97 -1.38 -4.90
N TYR A 215 11.50 -1.18 -6.14
CA TYR A 215 11.64 0.11 -6.81
C TYR A 215 10.75 1.20 -6.20
N LEU A 216 9.55 0.85 -5.71
CA LEU A 216 8.68 1.79 -4.99
C LEU A 216 9.23 2.17 -3.62
N ASP A 217 9.92 1.27 -2.92
CA ASP A 217 10.65 1.56 -1.69
C ASP A 217 11.77 2.57 -1.94
N ALA A 218 12.44 2.47 -3.08
CA ALA A 218 13.55 3.35 -3.49
C ALA A 218 13.13 4.48 -4.45
N TYR A 219 11.83 4.81 -4.57
CA TYR A 219 11.34 5.66 -5.66
C TYR A 219 11.96 7.08 -5.66
N GLN A 220 12.18 7.65 -4.47
CA GLN A 220 12.74 9.01 -4.33
C GLN A 220 14.18 9.13 -4.80
N SER A 221 14.90 8.00 -4.87
CA SER A 221 16.27 7.94 -5.37
C SER A 221 16.39 7.57 -6.83
N HIS A 222 15.33 7.04 -7.44
CA HIS A 222 15.40 6.59 -8.82
C HIS A 222 15.09 7.75 -9.79
N PRO A 223 15.95 8.08 -10.78
CA PRO A 223 15.80 9.28 -11.61
C PRO A 223 14.48 9.36 -12.38
N VAL A 224 13.92 8.20 -12.77
CA VAL A 224 12.62 8.13 -13.46
C VAL A 224 11.44 8.25 -12.48
N LEU A 225 11.53 7.64 -11.28
CA LEU A 225 10.41 7.60 -10.34
C LEU A 225 10.36 8.83 -9.44
N ALA A 226 11.49 9.47 -9.17
CA ALA A 226 11.59 10.65 -8.31
C ALA A 226 10.85 11.87 -8.87
N GLN A 227 10.59 11.89 -10.18
CA GLN A 227 9.82 12.93 -10.85
C GLN A 227 8.31 12.72 -10.73
N ALA A 228 7.87 11.52 -10.32
CA ALA A 228 6.46 11.21 -10.23
C ALA A 228 5.78 11.99 -9.10
N PRO A 229 4.65 12.65 -9.38
CA PRO A 229 3.80 13.23 -8.36
C PRO A 229 3.47 12.23 -7.23
N PRO A 230 3.36 12.70 -5.98
CA PRO A 230 2.84 11.93 -4.83
C PRO A 230 1.65 11.02 -5.13
N GLY A 231 0.65 11.55 -5.84
CA GLY A 231 -0.59 10.84 -6.14
C GLY A 231 -0.38 9.61 -7.02
N ASP A 232 0.58 9.67 -7.94
CA ASP A 232 0.86 8.56 -8.86
C ASP A 232 1.51 7.39 -8.13
N VAL A 233 2.47 7.68 -7.23
CA VAL A 233 3.07 6.67 -6.35
C VAL A 233 2.00 5.99 -5.49
N GLU A 234 1.04 6.75 -4.95
CA GLU A 234 -0.09 6.18 -4.21
C GLU A 234 -1.03 5.31 -5.05
N VAL A 235 -1.16 5.60 -6.35
CA VAL A 235 -1.88 4.75 -7.30
C VAL A 235 -1.13 3.44 -7.50
N GLU A 236 0.19 3.48 -7.69
CA GLU A 236 1.00 2.26 -7.85
C GLU A 236 0.94 1.36 -6.62
N LEU A 237 1.03 1.95 -5.42
CA LEU A 237 0.91 1.23 -4.15
C LEU A 237 -0.46 0.56 -3.98
N ARG A 238 -1.51 1.24 -4.45
CA ARG A 238 -2.88 0.69 -4.47
C ARG A 238 -2.96 -0.51 -5.42
N GLU A 239 -2.43 -0.38 -6.62
CA GLU A 239 -2.43 -1.48 -7.60
C GLU A 239 -1.56 -2.65 -7.12
N LEU A 240 -0.48 -2.40 -6.37
CA LEU A 240 0.38 -3.44 -5.82
C LEU A 240 -0.29 -4.23 -4.69
N ALA A 241 -0.93 -3.53 -3.75
CA ALA A 241 -1.46 -4.14 -2.53
C ALA A 241 -2.89 -4.66 -2.68
N ALA A 242 -3.71 -4.07 -3.54
CA ALA A 242 -5.15 -4.35 -3.60
C ALA A 242 -5.60 -4.83 -4.99
N ALA A 243 -6.66 -5.65 -5.03
CA ALA A 243 -7.17 -6.23 -6.28
C ALA A 243 -7.69 -5.17 -7.25
N ARG A 244 -8.72 -4.42 -6.86
CA ARG A 244 -9.38 -3.32 -7.61
C ARG A 244 -9.52 -2.07 -6.74
N GLY A 245 -8.49 -1.80 -5.94
CA GLY A 245 -8.47 -0.74 -4.93
C GLY A 245 -8.79 -1.25 -3.51
N TYR A 246 -8.49 -0.45 -2.49
CA TYR A 246 -8.42 -0.92 -1.10
C TYR A 246 -9.71 -1.57 -0.57
N ARG A 247 -10.88 -1.16 -1.04
CA ARG A 247 -12.18 -1.75 -0.65
C ARG A 247 -12.35 -3.21 -1.08
N SER A 248 -11.66 -3.61 -2.15
CA SER A 248 -11.71 -4.97 -2.68
C SER A 248 -10.83 -5.96 -1.91
N GLY A 249 -10.02 -5.45 -0.97
CA GLY A 249 -9.09 -6.23 -0.18
C GLY A 249 -7.74 -6.50 -0.88
N PRO A 250 -6.87 -7.27 -0.21
CA PRO A 250 -5.54 -7.57 -0.71
C PRO A 250 -5.57 -8.27 -2.06
N LEU A 251 -4.57 -8.01 -2.90
CA LEU A 251 -4.36 -8.75 -4.14
C LEU A 251 -3.95 -10.20 -3.81
N VAL A 252 -4.80 -11.16 -4.15
CA VAL A 252 -4.58 -12.58 -3.84
C VAL A 252 -3.96 -13.31 -5.04
N LEU A 253 -2.71 -13.76 -4.87
CA LEU A 253 -1.96 -14.50 -5.89
C LEU A 253 -1.96 -15.98 -5.55
N SER A 254 -2.81 -16.75 -6.23
CA SER A 254 -3.03 -18.17 -5.97
C SER A 254 -3.17 -18.97 -7.27
N PRO A 255 -2.66 -20.21 -7.34
CA PRO A 255 -2.83 -21.05 -8.53
C PRO A 255 -4.27 -21.54 -8.69
N ASN A 256 -5.10 -21.46 -7.63
CA ASN A 256 -6.49 -21.90 -7.70
C ASN A 256 -7.26 -21.13 -8.77
N SER A 257 -8.23 -21.81 -9.40
CA SER A 257 -9.07 -21.24 -10.45
C SER A 257 -9.67 -19.88 -10.09
N LEU A 258 -9.70 -18.97 -11.07
CA LEU A 258 -10.10 -17.57 -10.89
C LEU A 258 -11.59 -17.37 -10.62
N ASP A 259 -12.45 -18.33 -10.96
CA ASP A 259 -13.89 -18.31 -10.64
C ASP A 259 -14.14 -18.41 -9.12
N ARG A 260 -13.16 -18.96 -8.39
CA ARG A 260 -13.20 -19.13 -6.94
C ARG A 260 -12.48 -18.00 -6.24
N LEU A 261 -13.16 -17.48 -5.24
CA LEU A 261 -12.55 -16.61 -4.24
C LEU A 261 -11.53 -17.42 -3.45
N ASP A 262 -10.38 -16.81 -3.18
CA ASP A 262 -9.33 -17.42 -2.40
C ASP A 262 -8.82 -16.47 -1.32
N ARG A 263 -8.11 -17.02 -0.36
CA ARG A 263 -7.56 -16.29 0.77
C ARG A 263 -6.20 -15.70 0.43
N PRO A 264 -5.90 -14.50 0.93
CA PRO A 264 -4.55 -13.98 0.84
C PRO A 264 -3.59 -14.96 1.54
N GLY A 265 -2.59 -15.43 0.80
CA GLY A 265 -1.53 -16.25 1.35
C GLY A 265 -0.58 -15.43 2.23
N GLY A 266 0.37 -16.09 2.90
CA GLY A 266 1.38 -15.40 3.72
C GLY A 266 2.15 -14.33 2.94
N GLY A 267 2.54 -14.62 1.69
CA GLY A 267 3.21 -13.66 0.82
C GLY A 267 2.35 -12.46 0.41
N ASP A 268 1.03 -12.64 0.26
CA ASP A 268 0.11 -11.53 -0.06
C ASP A 268 -0.11 -10.62 1.15
N LEU A 269 -0.26 -11.22 2.34
CA LEU A 269 -0.35 -10.47 3.59
C LEU A 269 0.96 -9.74 3.93
N ALA A 270 2.12 -10.35 3.64
CA ALA A 270 3.42 -9.72 3.82
C ALA A 270 3.58 -8.49 2.92
N ALA A 271 3.27 -8.61 1.62
CA ALA A 271 3.32 -7.47 0.70
C ALA A 271 2.33 -6.37 1.09
N ALA A 272 1.09 -6.73 1.48
CA ALA A 272 0.11 -5.75 1.96
C ALA A 272 0.58 -5.04 3.23
N ARG A 273 1.19 -5.77 4.17
CA ARG A 273 1.76 -5.23 5.40
C ARG A 273 2.91 -4.27 5.11
N GLU A 274 3.83 -4.67 4.24
CA GLU A 274 4.97 -3.84 3.85
C GLU A 274 4.52 -2.52 3.22
N VAL A 275 3.52 -2.57 2.32
CA VAL A 275 2.89 -1.35 1.78
C VAL A 275 2.20 -0.52 2.87
N VAL A 276 1.49 -1.14 3.81
CA VAL A 276 0.84 -0.43 4.91
C VAL A 276 1.88 0.30 5.78
N GLU A 277 2.91 -0.41 6.21
CA GLU A 277 3.89 0.06 7.20
C GLU A 277 4.89 1.06 6.59
N ARG A 278 5.43 0.76 5.39
CA ARG A 278 6.46 1.61 4.76
C ARG A 278 5.88 2.76 3.95
N HIS A 279 4.62 2.68 3.55
CA HIS A 279 4.09 3.62 2.56
C HIS A 279 2.76 4.28 2.91
N LEU A 280 1.76 3.55 3.42
CA LEU A 280 0.44 4.13 3.67
C LEU A 280 0.39 4.86 5.01
N LEU A 281 0.91 4.27 6.08
CA LEU A 281 0.93 4.88 7.41
C LEU A 281 1.78 6.17 7.46
N PRO A 282 3.02 6.20 6.92
CA PRO A 282 3.82 7.43 6.91
C PRO A 282 3.18 8.55 6.08
N ARG A 283 2.35 8.20 5.09
CA ARG A 283 1.58 9.15 4.26
C ARG A 283 0.18 9.45 4.82
N PHE A 284 -0.10 9.01 6.06
CA PHE A 284 -1.36 9.21 6.76
C PHE A 284 -2.59 8.72 6.02
N ARG A 285 -2.45 7.65 5.24
CA ARG A 285 -3.53 7.02 4.48
C ARG A 285 -4.38 6.07 5.35
N ILE A 286 -4.76 6.50 6.55
CA ILE A 286 -5.47 5.66 7.54
C ILE A 286 -6.73 5.03 6.94
N GLY A 287 -7.48 5.78 6.14
CA GLY A 287 -8.67 5.26 5.46
C GLY A 287 -8.35 4.10 4.50
N ALA A 288 -7.25 4.20 3.73
CA ALA A 288 -6.80 3.10 2.86
C ALA A 288 -6.34 1.89 3.68
N VAL A 289 -5.61 2.12 4.77
CA VAL A 289 -5.18 1.08 5.71
C VAL A 289 -6.38 0.37 6.32
N ALA A 290 -7.38 1.11 6.80
CA ALA A 290 -8.62 0.56 7.36
C ALA A 290 -9.42 -0.21 6.30
N LEU A 291 -9.54 0.30 5.08
CA LEU A 291 -10.22 -0.40 3.99
C LEU A 291 -9.51 -1.70 3.63
N LEU A 292 -8.17 -1.71 3.55
CA LEU A 292 -7.40 -2.91 3.25
C LEU A 292 -7.45 -3.92 4.39
N ALA A 293 -7.36 -3.44 5.63
CA ALA A 293 -7.48 -4.27 6.82
C ALA A 293 -8.88 -4.90 6.84
N PHE A 294 -9.93 -4.09 6.88
CA PHE A 294 -11.31 -4.53 7.09
C PHE A 294 -12.06 -4.90 5.80
N ALA A 295 -11.36 -5.08 4.69
CA ALA A 295 -11.98 -5.55 3.46
C ALA A 295 -12.65 -6.92 3.68
N PRO A 296 -13.89 -7.10 3.21
CA PRO A 296 -14.57 -8.38 3.34
C PRO A 296 -13.82 -9.43 2.53
N VAL A 297 -13.38 -10.50 3.19
CA VAL A 297 -12.87 -11.68 2.50
C VAL A 297 -14.08 -12.48 2.09
N ALA A 298 -14.42 -12.50 0.80
CA ALA A 298 -15.61 -13.18 0.37
C ALA A 298 -15.44 -14.71 0.55
N VAL A 299 -16.17 -15.30 1.50
CA VAL A 299 -16.15 -16.75 1.78
C VAL A 299 -17.28 -17.44 1.03
N ARG A 300 -16.98 -18.00 -0.14
CA ARG A 300 -17.84 -19.00 -0.80
C ARG A 300 -17.40 -20.40 -0.38
N GLY A 301 -18.20 -21.06 0.43
CA GLY A 301 -17.97 -22.44 0.85
C GLY A 301 -19.15 -22.96 1.69
N VAL A 302 -19.44 -24.24 1.54
CA VAL A 302 -20.44 -24.98 2.33
C VAL A 302 -19.67 -25.88 3.31
N GLY A 303 -20.03 -25.86 4.60
CA GLY A 303 -19.43 -26.73 5.63
C GLY A 303 -18.98 -26.01 6.91
N ARG A 304 -18.56 -26.80 7.92
CA ARG A 304 -18.15 -26.32 9.26
C ARG A 304 -17.03 -25.27 9.21
N VAL A 305 -16.08 -25.44 8.29
CA VAL A 305 -14.99 -24.50 8.07
C VAL A 305 -15.53 -23.14 7.59
N ALA A 306 -16.54 -23.11 6.72
CA ALA A 306 -17.14 -21.85 6.28
C ALA A 306 -17.88 -21.12 7.41
N VAL A 307 -18.52 -21.86 8.32
CA VAL A 307 -19.19 -21.29 9.51
C VAL A 307 -18.18 -20.64 10.45
N LEU A 308 -17.12 -21.36 10.84
CA LEU A 308 -16.05 -20.81 11.69
C LEU A 308 -15.42 -19.55 11.09
N ARG A 309 -15.28 -19.52 9.75
CA ARG A 309 -14.74 -18.36 9.02
C ARG A 309 -15.67 -17.15 9.09
N ARG A 310 -16.97 -17.34 8.84
CA ARG A 310 -17.97 -16.27 9.00
C ARG A 310 -18.04 -15.77 10.43
N CYS A 311 -17.90 -16.65 11.42
CA CYS A 311 -17.81 -16.25 12.83
C CYS A 311 -16.57 -15.39 13.09
N GLY A 312 -15.40 -15.77 12.57
CA GLY A 312 -14.17 -14.97 12.69
C GLY A 312 -14.29 -13.58 12.05
N GLU A 313 -14.90 -13.48 10.86
CA GLU A 313 -15.17 -12.18 10.22
C GLU A 313 -16.14 -11.31 11.01
N ARG A 314 -17.25 -11.90 11.49
CA ARG A 314 -18.20 -11.19 12.35
C ARG A 314 -17.53 -10.72 13.64
N LEU A 315 -16.72 -11.56 14.26
CA LEU A 315 -15.95 -11.20 15.45
C LEU A 315 -14.99 -10.05 15.17
N ARG A 316 -14.32 -10.07 14.01
CA ARG A 316 -13.42 -8.98 13.59
C ARG A 316 -14.14 -7.64 13.50
N TYR A 317 -15.28 -7.59 12.82
CA TYR A 317 -16.08 -6.37 12.71
C TYR A 317 -16.70 -5.99 14.05
N ALA A 318 -17.13 -6.96 14.86
CA ALA A 318 -17.67 -6.72 16.19
C ALA A 318 -16.63 -6.07 17.12
N LEU A 319 -15.39 -6.56 17.15
CA LEU A 319 -14.32 -5.94 17.94
C LEU A 319 -13.97 -4.54 17.44
N ALA A 320 -13.94 -4.33 16.12
CA ALA A 320 -13.70 -3.00 15.57
C ALA A 320 -14.84 -2.02 15.92
N ALA A 321 -16.09 -2.45 15.76
CA ALA A 321 -17.26 -1.65 16.12
C ALA A 321 -17.31 -1.37 17.63
N LEU A 322 -17.04 -2.38 18.47
CA LEU A 322 -16.96 -2.24 19.92
C LEU A 322 -15.89 -1.23 20.33
N SER A 323 -14.73 -1.24 19.68
CA SER A 323 -13.66 -0.28 19.94
C SER A 323 -14.10 1.15 19.62
N VAL A 324 -14.69 1.38 18.44
CA VAL A 324 -15.19 2.72 18.04
C VAL A 324 -16.32 3.20 18.96
N VAL A 325 -17.32 2.34 19.23
CA VAL A 325 -18.45 2.67 20.12
C VAL A 325 -17.96 2.94 21.53
N GLY A 326 -17.01 2.15 22.04
CA GLY A 326 -16.42 2.35 23.35
C GLY A 326 -15.65 3.66 23.47
N VAL A 327 -14.92 4.09 22.43
CA VAL A 327 -14.28 5.43 22.39
C VAL A 327 -15.34 6.51 22.56
N VAL A 328 -16.40 6.47 21.74
CA VAL A 328 -17.48 7.47 21.80
C VAL A 328 -18.16 7.46 23.17
N ALA A 329 -18.44 6.28 23.73
CA ALA A 329 -19.08 6.13 25.03
C ALA A 329 -18.19 6.69 26.17
N ALA A 330 -16.89 6.40 26.17
CA ALA A 330 -15.97 6.94 27.17
C ALA A 330 -15.87 8.49 27.10
N LEU A 331 -15.79 9.05 25.89
CA LEU A 331 -15.77 10.51 25.72
C LEU A 331 -17.09 11.15 26.13
N TRP A 332 -18.23 10.53 25.81
CA TRP A 332 -19.54 10.99 26.27
C TRP A 332 -19.62 10.98 27.80
N LEU A 333 -19.18 9.89 28.44
CA LEU A 333 -19.17 9.78 29.89
C LEU A 333 -18.31 10.87 30.55
N ALA A 334 -17.13 11.15 29.99
CA ALA A 334 -16.23 12.16 30.52
C ALA A 334 -16.75 13.60 30.31
N PHE A 335 -17.13 13.95 29.07
CA PHE A 335 -17.42 15.35 28.72
C PHE A 335 -18.88 15.76 28.93
N VAL A 336 -19.82 14.83 28.86
CA VAL A 336 -21.26 15.12 28.98
C VAL A 336 -21.77 14.78 30.38
N THR A 337 -21.57 13.54 30.84
CA THR A 337 -22.08 13.12 32.15
C THR A 337 -21.12 13.42 33.30
N ARG A 338 -19.86 13.77 33.00
CA ARG A 338 -18.79 14.02 33.98
C ARG A 338 -18.53 12.83 34.91
N ASP A 339 -18.75 11.61 34.41
CA ASP A 339 -18.47 10.36 35.12
C ASP A 339 -17.08 9.83 34.70
N PHE A 340 -16.05 10.46 35.24
CA PHE A 340 -14.65 10.14 34.92
C PHE A 340 -14.25 8.70 35.29
N PRO A 341 -14.67 8.13 36.44
CA PRO A 341 -14.40 6.73 36.76
C PRO A 341 -15.01 5.76 35.75
N ALA A 342 -16.28 5.93 35.38
CA ALA A 342 -16.89 5.07 34.36
C ALA A 342 -16.21 5.24 33.00
N ALA A 343 -15.90 6.48 32.62
CA ALA A 343 -15.16 6.76 31.38
C ALA A 343 -13.80 6.07 31.32
N ALA A 344 -13.06 6.03 32.44
CA ALA A 344 -11.77 5.34 32.53
C ALA A 344 -11.92 3.82 32.39
N VAL A 345 -12.93 3.21 33.00
CA VAL A 345 -13.24 1.77 32.85
C VAL A 345 -13.58 1.44 31.39
N VAL A 346 -14.45 2.23 30.76
CA VAL A 346 -14.80 2.04 29.34
C VAL A 346 -13.56 2.24 28.45
N GLY A 347 -12.71 3.22 28.73
CA GLY A 347 -11.44 3.42 28.04
C GLY A 347 -10.49 2.23 28.15
N ALA A 348 -10.38 1.61 29.32
CA ALA A 348 -9.59 0.40 29.51
C ALA A 348 -10.17 -0.81 28.73
N LEU A 349 -11.50 -0.95 28.69
CA LEU A 349 -12.17 -1.98 27.89
C LEU A 349 -11.96 -1.79 26.39
N VAL A 350 -11.93 -0.54 25.91
CA VAL A 350 -11.58 -0.22 24.51
C VAL A 350 -10.18 -0.73 24.20
N TYR A 351 -9.16 -0.39 24.99
CA TYR A 351 -7.80 -0.87 24.74
C TYR A 351 -7.68 -2.40 24.89
N THR A 352 -8.50 -3.03 25.72
CA THR A 352 -8.58 -4.49 25.82
C THR A 352 -9.16 -5.11 24.55
N ALA A 353 -10.23 -4.55 24.00
CA ALA A 353 -10.79 -4.98 22.72
C ALA A 353 -9.79 -4.76 21.57
N ILE A 354 -9.04 -3.65 21.62
CA ILE A 354 -7.93 -3.36 20.73
C ILE A 354 -6.84 -4.45 20.82
N GLY A 355 -6.35 -4.73 22.02
CA GLY A 355 -5.35 -5.77 22.26
C GLY A 355 -5.80 -7.15 21.78
N ALA A 356 -7.03 -7.54 22.13
CA ALA A 356 -7.60 -8.83 21.73
C ALA A 356 -7.68 -8.97 20.20
N GLY A 357 -8.16 -7.95 19.50
CA GLY A 357 -8.20 -7.98 18.03
C GLY A 357 -6.82 -8.02 17.39
N THR A 358 -5.81 -7.38 18.01
CA THR A 358 -4.42 -7.43 17.54
C THR A 358 -3.85 -8.85 17.66
N VAL A 359 -4.11 -9.53 18.77
CA VAL A 359 -3.67 -10.93 18.98
C VAL A 359 -4.38 -11.88 18.01
N LEU A 360 -5.68 -11.69 17.77
CA LEU A 360 -6.48 -12.60 16.94
C LEU A 360 -6.30 -12.39 15.43
N PHE A 361 -6.07 -11.15 14.99
CA PHE A 361 -6.09 -10.77 13.57
C PHE A 361 -4.77 -10.16 13.08
N GLY A 362 -3.77 -10.01 13.96
CA GLY A 362 -2.41 -9.61 13.62
C GLY A 362 -2.23 -8.12 13.29
N THR A 363 -1.07 -7.79 12.71
CA THR A 363 -0.60 -6.40 12.56
C THR A 363 -1.42 -5.57 11.57
N LEU A 364 -1.96 -6.18 10.52
CA LEU A 364 -2.84 -5.46 9.58
C LEU A 364 -4.11 -4.95 10.26
N TRP A 365 -4.60 -5.69 11.26
CA TRP A 365 -5.75 -5.26 12.06
C TRP A 365 -5.38 -4.13 13.02
N SER A 366 -4.17 -4.15 13.59
CA SER A 366 -3.73 -3.13 14.55
C SER A 366 -3.36 -1.79 13.88
N ALA A 367 -2.91 -1.85 12.61
CA ALA A 367 -2.44 -0.69 11.86
C ALA A 367 -3.38 0.54 11.85
N PRO A 368 -4.69 0.44 11.57
CA PRO A 368 -5.59 1.60 11.56
C PRO A 368 -5.80 2.24 12.94
N TRP A 369 -5.51 1.53 14.04
CA TRP A 369 -5.63 2.05 15.41
C TRP A 369 -4.43 2.86 15.88
N LEU A 370 -3.36 2.91 15.07
CA LEU A 370 -2.17 3.73 15.35
C LEU A 370 -1.64 3.60 16.78
N LEU A 371 -1.50 2.37 17.30
CA LEU A 371 -1.19 2.10 18.71
C LEU A 371 0.11 2.71 19.25
N ARG A 372 0.99 3.19 18.36
CA ARG A 372 2.13 4.04 18.74
C ARG A 372 1.69 5.36 19.36
N VAL A 373 0.59 5.95 18.89
CA VAL A 373 0.04 7.21 19.41
C VAL A 373 -0.35 7.10 20.89
N PRO A 374 -1.25 6.19 21.32
CA PRO A 374 -1.57 6.07 22.75
C PRO A 374 -0.37 5.65 23.61
N ALA A 375 0.54 4.83 23.09
CA ALA A 375 1.77 4.48 23.81
C ALA A 375 2.68 5.70 24.04
N ALA A 376 2.88 6.53 23.01
CA ALA A 376 3.68 7.74 23.09
C ALA A 376 3.00 8.82 23.95
N THR A 377 1.67 8.94 23.84
CA THR A 377 0.84 9.79 24.71
C THR A 377 1.01 9.40 26.19
N ALA A 378 1.10 8.11 26.52
CA ALA A 378 1.31 7.66 27.89
C ALA A 378 2.64 8.16 28.48
N VAL A 379 3.67 8.37 27.64
CA VAL A 379 4.93 9.01 28.08
C VAL A 379 4.69 10.44 28.56
N GLY A 380 3.76 11.17 27.93
CA GLY A 380 3.36 12.51 28.34
C GLY A 380 2.72 12.57 29.72
N LEU A 381 2.18 11.46 30.23
CA LEU A 381 1.64 11.39 31.60
C LEU A 381 2.74 11.44 32.66
N VAL A 382 3.96 10.97 32.36
CA VAL A 382 5.07 10.96 33.33
C VAL A 382 5.38 12.35 33.88
N PRO A 383 5.64 13.39 33.05
CA PRO A 383 5.88 14.73 33.57
C PRO A 383 4.65 15.35 34.23
N LEU A 384 3.42 15.03 33.77
CA LEU A 384 2.21 15.55 34.42
C LEU A 384 2.06 14.99 35.83
N ILE A 385 2.25 13.69 36.00
CA ILE A 385 2.18 13.01 37.30
C ILE A 385 3.34 13.45 38.20
N ALA A 386 4.55 13.65 37.64
CA ALA A 386 5.73 14.04 38.39
C ALA A 386 5.75 15.53 38.82
N PHE A 387 5.11 16.43 38.05
CA PHE A 387 5.12 17.88 38.30
C PHE A 387 3.68 18.45 38.35
N PRO A 388 2.93 18.19 39.45
CA PRO A 388 1.49 18.42 39.54
C PRO A 388 1.00 19.88 39.60
N ASP A 389 1.87 20.89 39.68
CA ASP A 389 1.44 22.18 40.24
C ASP A 389 0.74 23.16 39.27
N TRP A 390 1.01 23.09 37.97
CA TRP A 390 0.50 24.13 37.05
C TRP A 390 -0.75 23.69 36.28
N TRP A 391 -0.84 22.41 35.90
CA TRP A 391 -1.91 21.92 35.02
C TRP A 391 -3.18 21.55 35.78
N GLN A 392 -3.09 21.21 37.07
CA GLN A 392 -4.24 20.88 37.94
C GLN A 392 -5.08 22.11 38.30
N HIS A 393 -4.50 23.31 38.19
CA HIS A 393 -5.17 24.56 38.52
C HIS A 393 -5.79 25.27 37.31
N VAL A 394 -5.74 24.67 36.12
CA VAL A 394 -6.35 25.24 34.92
C VAL A 394 -7.87 25.25 35.07
N ARG A 395 -8.48 26.38 34.71
CA ARG A 395 -9.94 26.57 34.62
C ARG A 395 -10.29 27.13 33.25
N ILE A 396 -11.38 26.63 32.66
CA ILE A 396 -11.90 27.10 31.36
C ILE A 396 -13.25 27.80 31.64
N ASP A 397 -13.18 29.07 32.04
CA ASP A 397 -14.36 29.91 32.29
C ASP A 397 -14.75 30.72 31.04
N TRP A 398 -15.92 30.47 30.45
CA TRP A 398 -16.37 31.20 29.26
C TRP A 398 -17.01 32.57 29.62
N PRO A 399 -16.72 33.66 28.88
CA PRO A 399 -15.82 33.78 27.72
C PRO A 399 -14.34 33.94 28.11
N LEU A 400 -13.47 33.22 27.41
CA LEU A 400 -12.04 33.12 27.74
C LEU A 400 -11.17 34.16 27.02
N PRO A 401 -10.23 34.83 27.71
CA PRO A 401 -9.12 35.52 27.06
C PRO A 401 -8.25 34.53 26.27
N PRO A 402 -7.70 34.90 25.10
CA PRO A 402 -6.86 34.02 24.26
C PRO A 402 -5.69 33.37 25.01
N VAL A 403 -5.14 34.04 26.02
CA VAL A 403 -3.99 33.57 26.82
C VAL A 403 -4.32 32.31 27.62
N GLN A 404 -5.57 32.13 28.06
CA GLN A 404 -5.97 30.97 28.88
C GLN A 404 -6.11 29.69 28.05
N TRP A 405 -6.24 29.80 26.72
CA TRP A 405 -6.21 28.65 25.81
C TRP A 405 -4.80 28.19 25.46
N ALA A 406 -3.78 29.01 25.69
CA ALA A 406 -2.42 28.75 25.23
C ALA A 406 -1.87 27.38 25.68
N PRO A 407 -2.07 26.92 26.94
CA PRO A 407 -1.58 25.61 27.39
C PRO A 407 -2.16 24.41 26.62
N LEU A 408 -3.33 24.56 26.01
CA LEU A 408 -3.97 23.53 25.17
C LEU A 408 -3.67 23.75 23.69
N ALA A 409 -3.86 24.98 23.20
CA ALA A 409 -3.81 25.30 21.79
C ALA A 409 -2.38 25.20 21.24
N VAL A 410 -1.37 25.70 21.97
CA VAL A 410 0.02 25.71 21.48
C VAL A 410 0.56 24.29 21.25
N PRO A 411 0.46 23.35 22.21
CA PRO A 411 0.94 21.98 21.99
C PRO A 411 0.22 21.27 20.84
N VAL A 412 -1.10 21.42 20.74
CA VAL A 412 -1.91 20.79 19.68
C VAL A 412 -1.57 21.36 18.30
N VAL A 413 -1.43 22.68 18.19
CA VAL A 413 -1.05 23.34 16.93
C VAL A 413 0.38 22.96 16.53
N ALA A 414 1.31 22.89 17.49
CA ALA A 414 2.69 22.47 17.23
C ALA A 414 2.76 21.01 16.76
N ALA A 415 2.01 20.11 17.40
CA ALA A 415 1.92 18.71 17.00
C ALA A 415 1.29 18.54 15.61
N TYR A 416 0.21 19.28 15.32
CA TYR A 416 -0.39 19.31 13.98
C TYR A 416 0.60 19.83 12.94
N GLY A 417 1.29 20.93 13.22
CA GLY A 417 2.31 21.49 12.33
C GLY A 417 3.44 20.51 12.04
N TYR A 418 3.90 19.79 13.07
CA TYR A 418 4.87 18.70 12.90
C TYR A 418 4.35 17.60 11.97
N LEU A 419 3.13 17.12 12.18
CA LEU A 419 2.51 16.11 11.32
C LEU A 419 2.39 16.60 9.86
N VAL A 420 2.07 17.88 9.63
CA VAL A 420 2.04 18.43 8.26
C VAL A 420 3.42 18.34 7.61
N VAL A 421 4.48 18.74 8.32
CA VAL A 421 5.86 18.65 7.84
C VAL A 421 6.23 17.19 7.53
N GLU A 422 5.89 16.27 8.43
CA GLU A 422 6.12 14.84 8.27
C GLU A 422 5.44 14.27 7.02
N GLY A 423 4.16 14.60 6.82
CA GLY A 423 3.43 14.19 5.62
C GLY A 423 4.07 14.71 4.34
N ARG A 424 4.59 15.94 4.34
CA ARG A 424 5.32 16.51 3.19
C ARG A 424 6.64 15.78 2.94
N ASN A 425 7.36 15.41 3.99
CA ASN A 425 8.62 14.66 3.89
C ASN A 425 8.41 13.23 3.35
N HIS A 426 7.25 12.62 3.61
CA HIS A 426 6.84 11.36 2.99
C HIS A 426 6.21 11.52 1.59
N GLY A 427 6.34 12.70 1.00
CA GLY A 427 5.88 12.97 -0.36
C GLY A 427 4.36 12.91 -0.48
N VAL A 428 3.60 13.44 0.48
CA VAL A 428 2.16 13.71 0.34
C VAL A 428 1.99 15.10 -0.27
N GLY A 429 1.07 15.30 -1.22
CA GLY A 429 0.77 16.63 -1.79
C GLY A 429 0.30 17.65 -0.74
N GLU A 430 0.44 18.95 -1.00
CA GLU A 430 0.25 20.02 0.01
C GLU A 430 -1.11 20.00 0.71
N ALA A 431 -2.20 20.09 -0.06
CA ALA A 431 -3.55 20.06 0.49
C ALA A 431 -3.86 18.72 1.18
N ALA A 432 -3.34 17.62 0.63
CA ALA A 432 -3.52 16.29 1.21
C ALA A 432 -2.75 16.15 2.54
N ALA A 433 -1.57 16.77 2.67
CA ALA A 433 -0.78 16.74 3.90
C ALA A 433 -1.54 17.44 5.04
N LEU A 434 -2.11 18.62 4.78
CA LEU A 434 -2.95 19.34 5.74
C LEU A 434 -4.16 18.50 6.18
N LEU A 435 -4.95 18.01 5.23
CA LEU A 435 -6.17 17.26 5.53
C LEU A 435 -5.89 15.93 6.24
N ARG A 436 -4.82 15.23 5.86
CA ARG A 436 -4.49 13.94 6.48
C ARG A 436 -3.81 14.11 7.84
N ALA A 437 -2.96 15.12 8.01
CA ALA A 437 -2.43 15.49 9.32
C ALA A 437 -3.56 15.87 10.29
N LEU A 438 -4.61 16.54 9.79
CA LEU A 438 -5.81 16.83 10.59
C LEU A 438 -6.52 15.54 10.99
N GLY A 439 -6.65 14.58 10.07
CA GLY A 439 -7.20 13.26 10.36
C GLY A 439 -6.42 12.50 11.44
N ILE A 440 -5.08 12.49 11.35
CA ILE A 440 -4.20 11.87 12.36
C ILE A 440 -4.33 12.59 13.70
N THR A 441 -4.36 13.93 13.69
CA THR A 441 -4.56 14.75 14.90
C THR A 441 -5.90 14.43 15.55
N GLY A 442 -6.96 14.23 14.76
CA GLY A 442 -8.27 13.79 15.26
C GLY A 442 -8.23 12.41 15.90
N VAL A 443 -7.55 11.44 15.29
CA VAL A 443 -7.34 10.11 15.89
C VAL A 443 -6.52 10.21 17.19
N ALA A 444 -5.46 11.02 17.19
CA ALA A 444 -4.66 11.28 18.38
C ALA A 444 -5.47 11.98 19.48
N ALA A 445 -6.33 12.93 19.12
CA ALA A 445 -7.23 13.63 20.04
C ALA A 445 -8.33 12.72 20.59
N ALA A 446 -8.63 11.58 19.95
CA ALA A 446 -9.49 10.55 20.53
C ALA A 446 -8.72 9.65 21.51
N HIS A 447 -7.47 9.28 21.18
CA HIS A 447 -6.64 8.44 22.05
C HIS A 447 -6.14 9.17 23.30
N ALA A 448 -5.73 10.42 23.18
CA ALA A 448 -5.14 11.21 24.25
C ALA A 448 -6.02 11.31 25.52
N PRO A 449 -7.31 11.70 25.42
CA PRO A 449 -8.20 11.72 26.59
C PRO A 449 -8.44 10.34 27.17
N LEU A 450 -8.51 9.27 26.35
CA LEU A 450 -8.66 7.91 26.88
C LEU A 450 -7.44 7.47 27.70
N VAL A 451 -6.24 7.76 27.20
CA VAL A 451 -4.98 7.49 27.93
C VAL A 451 -4.93 8.32 29.21
N CYS A 452 -5.32 9.59 29.14
CA CYS A 452 -5.41 10.47 30.31
C CYS A 452 -6.41 9.97 31.35
N LEU A 453 -7.60 9.51 30.93
CA LEU A 453 -8.61 8.95 31.82
C LEU A 453 -8.07 7.69 32.51
N VAL A 454 -7.59 6.72 31.73
CA VAL A 454 -7.04 5.48 32.29
C VAL A 454 -5.86 5.76 33.22
N GLY A 455 -4.94 6.61 32.80
CA GLY A 455 -3.72 6.93 33.53
C GLY A 455 -3.96 7.79 34.77
N MET A 456 -4.68 8.90 34.66
CA MET A 456 -4.83 9.87 35.76
C MET A 456 -6.02 9.60 36.68
N VAL A 457 -7.06 8.92 36.21
CA VAL A 457 -8.22 8.53 37.04
C VAL A 457 -8.06 7.12 37.59
N GLY A 458 -7.58 6.19 36.77
CA GLY A 458 -7.43 4.78 37.16
C GLY A 458 -6.13 4.46 37.88
N VAL A 459 -5.00 4.92 37.33
CA VAL A 459 -3.66 4.47 37.78
C VAL A 459 -3.02 5.43 38.78
N ALA A 460 -2.92 6.72 38.45
CA ALA A 460 -2.20 7.71 39.25
C ALA A 460 -2.70 7.84 40.70
N PRO A 461 -4.02 7.78 40.99
CA PRO A 461 -4.51 7.89 42.37
C PRO A 461 -4.00 6.78 43.30
N VAL A 462 -3.60 5.62 42.76
CA VAL A 462 -2.98 4.52 43.52
C VAL A 462 -1.60 4.91 44.07
N PHE A 463 -0.92 5.87 43.43
CA PHE A 463 0.45 6.28 43.76
C PHE A 463 0.54 7.66 44.41
N THR A 464 -0.52 8.47 44.37
CA THR A 464 -0.55 9.80 44.99
C THR A 464 -1.06 9.76 46.43
N VAL A 465 -0.59 10.67 47.29
CA VAL A 465 -1.01 10.75 48.71
C VAL A 465 -2.54 10.91 48.79
N PRO A 466 -3.26 9.97 49.44
CA PRO A 466 -4.69 9.82 49.18
C PRO A 466 -5.61 10.88 49.82
N HIS A 467 -5.13 11.77 50.71
CA HIS A 467 -6.01 12.64 51.49
C HIS A 467 -5.38 14.01 51.87
N GLY A 468 -5.10 14.86 50.88
CA GLY A 468 -4.72 16.26 51.10
C GLY A 468 -5.53 17.21 50.21
N PRO A 469 -5.76 18.47 50.64
CA PRO A 469 -6.26 19.52 49.74
C PRO A 469 -5.27 19.66 48.57
N GLY A 470 -5.70 19.28 47.36
CA GLY A 470 -4.83 19.15 46.18
C GLY A 470 -4.54 17.71 45.72
N SER A 471 -5.22 16.69 46.27
CA SER A 471 -5.11 15.33 45.73
C SER A 471 -5.71 15.25 44.32
N LEU A 472 -5.10 14.45 43.45
CA LEU A 472 -5.57 14.24 42.08
C LEU A 472 -7.00 13.67 42.05
N ALA A 473 -7.37 12.86 43.05
CA ALA A 473 -8.72 12.33 43.19
C ALA A 473 -9.77 13.43 43.40
N ALA A 474 -9.45 14.48 44.17
CA ALA A 474 -10.35 15.60 44.44
C ALA A 474 -10.68 16.40 43.16
N VAL A 475 -9.75 16.46 42.19
CA VAL A 475 -9.99 17.08 40.88
C VAL A 475 -11.13 16.39 40.14
N TRP A 476 -11.11 15.06 40.10
CA TRP A 476 -12.08 14.27 39.32
C TRP A 476 -13.47 14.21 39.95
N VAL A 477 -13.59 14.46 41.25
CA VAL A 477 -14.87 14.60 41.96
C VAL A 477 -15.42 16.04 41.87
N GLY A 478 -14.59 16.99 41.41
CA GLY A 478 -14.96 18.41 41.28
C GLY A 478 -14.72 19.24 42.55
N ASP A 479 -14.05 18.67 43.55
CA ASP A 479 -13.73 19.35 44.82
C ASP A 479 -12.58 20.34 44.67
N SER A 480 -11.70 20.15 43.67
CA SER A 480 -10.57 21.04 43.39
C SER A 480 -10.32 21.23 41.89
N GLY A 481 -10.70 22.37 41.33
CA GLY A 481 -10.41 22.74 39.93
C GLY A 481 -11.53 22.38 38.94
N ASP A 482 -11.24 22.50 37.65
CA ASP A 482 -12.16 22.13 36.57
C ASP A 482 -11.67 20.83 35.90
N PRO A 483 -12.32 19.68 36.15
CA PRO A 483 -11.84 18.39 35.65
C PRO A 483 -11.86 18.30 34.11
N ILE A 484 -12.73 19.05 33.44
CA ILE A 484 -12.78 19.09 31.97
C ILE A 484 -11.56 19.84 31.44
N ALA A 485 -11.26 21.01 32.02
CA ALA A 485 -10.07 21.78 31.65
C ALA A 485 -8.78 20.99 31.87
N VAL A 486 -8.68 20.32 33.03
CA VAL A 486 -7.56 19.47 33.38
C VAL A 486 -7.41 18.33 32.38
N LEU A 487 -8.50 17.63 32.03
CA LEU A 487 -8.47 16.55 31.05
C LEU A 487 -8.03 17.06 29.66
N LEU A 488 -8.55 18.20 29.20
CA LEU A 488 -8.22 18.76 27.89
C LEU A 488 -6.74 19.17 27.82
N VAL A 489 -6.25 19.96 28.79
CA VAL A 489 -4.83 20.38 28.81
C VAL A 489 -3.89 19.20 28.89
N SER A 490 -4.19 18.23 29.76
CA SER A 490 -3.40 17.01 29.88
C SER A 490 -3.40 16.20 28.58
N SER A 491 -4.55 16.11 27.91
CA SER A 491 -4.67 15.43 26.61
C SER A 491 -3.87 16.14 25.52
N GLY A 492 -3.95 17.48 25.45
CA GLY A 492 -3.18 18.28 24.49
C GLY A 492 -1.67 18.16 24.71
N TRP A 493 -1.23 18.20 25.97
CA TRP A 493 0.16 17.96 26.35
C TRP A 493 0.63 16.55 25.97
N CYS A 494 -0.12 15.53 26.36
CA CYS A 494 0.24 14.15 26.07
C CYS A 494 0.24 13.87 24.56
N LEU A 495 -0.69 14.45 23.80
CA LEU A 495 -0.68 14.38 22.35
C LEU A 495 0.61 14.99 21.77
N ALA A 496 0.98 16.19 22.22
CA ALA A 496 2.18 16.86 21.73
C ALA A 496 3.46 16.07 22.05
N VAL A 497 3.62 15.63 23.30
CA VAL A 497 4.74 14.76 23.70
C VAL A 497 4.73 13.47 22.89
N GLY A 498 3.55 12.88 22.67
CA GLY A 498 3.40 11.65 21.89
C GLY A 498 3.79 11.83 20.42
N VAL A 499 3.47 12.96 19.80
CA VAL A 499 3.88 13.27 18.43
C VAL A 499 5.37 13.56 18.35
N PHE A 500 5.93 14.39 19.24
CA PHE A 500 7.35 14.75 19.20
C PHE A 500 8.28 13.59 19.59
N SER A 501 7.83 12.68 20.46
CA SER A 501 8.60 11.48 20.82
C SER A 501 8.72 10.46 19.68
N GLN A 502 7.97 10.61 18.58
CA GLN A 502 8.18 9.81 17.37
C GLN A 502 9.62 9.95 16.85
N ILE A 503 10.23 11.13 16.98
CA ILE A 503 11.63 11.39 16.62
C ILE A 503 12.58 10.47 17.40
N LEU A 504 12.27 10.19 18.67
CA LEU A 504 13.11 9.37 19.55
C LEU A 504 12.99 7.87 19.25
N TRP A 505 11.97 7.45 18.52
CA TRP A 505 11.70 6.06 18.16
C TRP A 505 12.20 5.69 16.77
N GLU A 506 12.51 6.69 15.95
CA GLU A 506 13.30 6.43 14.76
C GLU A 506 14.76 6.29 15.21
N ASP A 507 15.39 5.13 14.95
CA ASP A 507 16.81 4.88 15.18
C ASP A 507 17.68 5.74 14.22
N ARG A 508 17.53 7.05 14.29
CA ARG A 508 18.17 8.04 13.44
C ARG A 508 18.67 9.19 14.31
N PRO A 509 19.83 9.77 13.97
CA PRO A 509 20.32 10.94 14.70
C PRO A 509 19.35 12.11 14.54
N VAL A 510 19.23 12.96 15.56
CA VAL A 510 18.36 14.16 15.55
C VAL A 510 18.67 15.13 14.40
N THR A 511 19.88 15.05 13.84
CA THR A 511 20.33 15.86 12.69
C THR A 511 20.00 15.21 11.33
N ALA A 512 19.49 13.99 11.30
CA ALA A 512 19.04 13.38 10.07
C ALA A 512 17.87 14.20 9.52
N PRO A 513 17.82 14.48 8.21
CA PRO A 513 16.63 15.08 7.64
C PRO A 513 15.43 14.16 7.92
N LEU A 514 14.29 14.76 8.28
CA LEU A 514 13.01 14.05 8.43
C LEU A 514 12.55 13.40 7.11
N ALA A 515 13.13 13.78 5.97
CA ALA A 515 12.94 13.11 4.68
C ALA A 515 13.82 11.85 4.57
N HIS A 516 13.38 10.87 3.76
CA HIS A 516 14.19 9.68 3.49
C HIS A 516 15.58 10.10 2.97
N LEU A 517 16.63 9.50 3.56
CA LEU A 517 17.98 9.61 3.03
C LEU A 517 17.98 9.10 1.59
N ARG A 518 18.38 9.97 0.65
CA ARG A 518 18.57 9.61 -0.76
C ARG A 518 19.51 8.41 -0.82
N TRP A 519 19.08 7.31 -1.44
CA TRP A 519 19.98 6.23 -1.79
C TRP A 519 21.06 6.78 -2.73
N ARG A 520 22.31 6.81 -2.27
CA ARG A 520 23.46 6.83 -3.17
C ARG A 520 23.62 5.40 -3.67
N ALA A 521 23.13 5.15 -4.89
CA ALA A 521 23.53 3.98 -5.69
C ALA A 521 24.92 4.20 -6.29
N ASP A 522 25.88 4.70 -5.51
CA ASP A 522 27.26 4.81 -5.95
C ASP A 522 28.08 3.86 -5.08
N GLY A 523 28.03 2.60 -5.51
CA GLY A 523 28.92 1.49 -5.21
C GLY A 523 28.98 0.62 -6.45
#